data_AF-A0A3A8Y879-F1
#
_entry.id   AF-A0A3A8Y879-F1
#
_cell.length_a   1.000
_cell.length_b   1.000
_cell.length_c   1.000
_cell.angle_alpha   90.00
_cell.angle_beta   90.00
_cell.angle_gamma   90.00
#
_symmetry.space_group_name_H-M   'P 1'
#
loop_
_entity.id
_entity.type
_entity.pdbx_description
1 polymer ?
#
loop_
_entity_poly.entity_id
_entity_poly.type
_entity_poly.pdbx_seq_one_letter_code
_entity_poly.pdbx_strand_id
1 'polypeptide(L)'
;MIATYEELLEIPKEQRITHYFGDYGNHFFNQGVAEEEISKIYHKALDVIEMEDIEFQEPGNPYIHRGEVIARMRDCLLQKELKMGEQVLFVATEPYGGPGDFAFRGGIVESVDTWKKTCSVRSDFFTMDDVPLHYVLGRYNPDIHERHYGKECVEPLFGEHEALAQQYLHDVEEKWDARWEESESQSDGMGMNL
;
A
#
# COMPACT_ATOMS: atom_id res chain seq x y z
N MET A 1 -7.73 12.31 -2.49
CA MET A 1 -6.68 12.79 -1.57
C MET A 1 -7.19 12.99 -0.15
N ILE A 2 -7.95 14.06 0.15
CA ILE A 2 -8.40 14.37 1.53
C ILE A 2 -9.17 13.22 2.18
N ALA A 3 -10.17 12.65 1.50
CA ALA A 3 -10.94 11.54 2.05
C ALA A 3 -10.06 10.32 2.39
N THR A 4 -9.04 10.06 1.57
CA THR A 4 -8.07 8.99 1.82
C THR A 4 -7.26 9.27 3.08
N TYR A 5 -6.77 10.50 3.25
CA TYR A 5 -6.09 10.94 4.47
C TYR A 5 -6.99 10.76 5.70
N GLU A 6 -8.25 11.17 5.62
CA GLU A 6 -9.20 11.07 6.73
C GLU A 6 -9.51 9.63 7.13
N GLU A 7 -9.56 8.72 6.16
CA GLU A 7 -9.81 7.30 6.40
C GLU A 7 -8.58 6.57 6.95
N LEU A 8 -7.40 6.77 6.34
CA LEU A 8 -6.17 6.07 6.74
C LEU A 8 -5.67 6.48 8.13
N LEU A 9 -5.91 7.74 8.53
CA LEU A 9 -5.58 8.24 9.87
C LEU A 9 -6.76 8.16 10.85
N GLU A 10 -7.84 7.48 10.46
CA GLU A 10 -9.00 7.24 11.32
C GLU A 10 -9.56 8.53 11.95
N ILE A 11 -9.56 9.63 11.20
CA ILE A 11 -10.08 10.91 11.68
C ILE A 11 -11.53 10.70 12.12
N PRO A 12 -11.94 11.12 13.34
CA PRO A 12 -13.30 10.93 13.83
C PRO A 12 -14.32 11.52 12.85
N LYS A 13 -15.46 10.85 12.65
CA LYS A 13 -16.46 11.24 11.63
C LYS A 13 -16.93 12.68 11.80
N GLU A 14 -17.02 13.16 13.03
CA GLU A 14 -17.44 14.52 13.39
C GLU A 14 -16.41 15.60 13.01
N GLN A 15 -15.15 15.19 12.77
CA GLN A 15 -14.05 16.06 12.37
C GLN A 15 -13.73 15.96 10.88
N ARG A 16 -14.33 15.00 10.17
CA ARG A 16 -14.13 14.85 8.72
C ARG A 16 -14.85 15.96 7.97
N ILE A 17 -14.20 16.46 6.93
CA ILE A 17 -14.77 17.40 5.98
C ILE A 17 -15.27 16.70 4.71
N THR A 18 -15.03 15.39 4.59
CA THR A 18 -15.57 14.57 3.49
C THR A 18 -16.49 13.46 4.01
N HIS A 19 -17.38 13.00 3.13
CA HIS A 19 -18.18 11.81 3.33
C HIS A 19 -18.21 10.96 2.06
N TYR A 20 -18.31 9.65 2.23
CA TYR A 20 -18.54 8.73 1.12
C TYR A 20 -20.03 8.69 0.78
N PHE A 21 -20.36 8.84 -0.50
CA PHE A 21 -21.74 8.73 -0.99
C PHE A 21 -21.86 7.52 -1.92
N GLY A 22 -22.42 6.43 -1.38
CA GLY A 22 -22.44 5.12 -2.01
C GLY A 22 -23.10 5.10 -3.39
N ASP A 23 -24.15 5.87 -3.62
CA ASP A 23 -24.86 5.89 -4.91
C ASP A 23 -24.02 6.45 -6.07
N TYR A 24 -23.00 7.27 -5.75
CA TYR A 24 -22.06 7.83 -6.74
C TYR A 24 -20.68 7.16 -6.70
N GLY A 25 -20.47 6.21 -5.79
CA GLY A 25 -19.19 5.54 -5.60
C GLY A 25 -18.02 6.49 -5.28
N ASN A 26 -18.29 7.68 -4.76
CA ASN A 26 -17.31 8.76 -4.62
C ASN A 26 -17.42 9.49 -3.28
N HIS A 27 -16.34 10.20 -2.95
CA HIS A 27 -16.28 11.09 -1.79
C HIS A 27 -16.61 12.52 -2.16
N PHE A 28 -17.35 13.20 -1.28
CA PHE A 28 -17.78 14.58 -1.45
C PHE A 28 -17.43 15.38 -0.21
N PHE A 29 -17.22 16.68 -0.37
CA PHE A 29 -17.11 17.60 0.77
C PHE A 29 -18.47 17.72 1.47
N ASN A 30 -18.43 17.86 2.79
CA ASN A 30 -19.61 18.15 3.60
C ASN A 30 -20.18 19.53 3.23
N GLN A 31 -21.49 19.70 3.43
CA GLN A 31 -22.12 20.98 3.12
C GLN A 31 -21.53 22.11 3.99
N GLY A 32 -21.17 23.21 3.36
CA GLY A 32 -20.70 24.42 4.05
C GLY A 32 -19.22 24.42 4.44
N VAL A 33 -18.43 23.42 4.03
CA VAL A 33 -16.97 23.42 4.23
C VAL A 33 -16.36 24.57 3.43
N ALA A 34 -15.57 25.41 4.09
CA ALA A 34 -14.92 26.57 3.49
C ALA A 34 -13.65 26.17 2.70
N GLU A 35 -13.27 26.97 1.70
CA GLU A 35 -12.08 26.71 0.88
C GLU A 35 -10.80 26.72 1.71
N GLU A 36 -10.70 27.58 2.73
CA GLU A 36 -9.56 27.62 3.64
C GLU A 36 -9.44 26.33 4.48
N GLU A 37 -10.57 25.71 4.82
CA GLU A 37 -10.60 24.44 5.55
C GLU A 37 -10.17 23.29 4.63
N ILE A 38 -10.68 23.25 3.39
CA ILE A 38 -10.25 22.30 2.37
C ILE A 38 -8.74 22.41 2.15
N SER A 39 -8.23 23.62 1.93
CA SER A 39 -6.81 23.88 1.70
C SER A 39 -5.96 23.41 2.88
N LYS A 40 -6.38 23.67 4.12
CA LYS A 40 -5.67 23.21 5.31
C LYS A 40 -5.55 21.69 5.38
N ILE A 41 -6.64 20.96 5.14
CA ILE A 41 -6.61 19.49 5.20
C ILE A 41 -5.89 18.90 3.97
N TYR A 42 -6.01 19.53 2.81
CA TYR A 42 -5.26 19.17 1.61
C TYR A 42 -3.74 19.18 1.87
N HIS A 43 -3.20 20.25 2.46
CA HIS A 43 -1.77 20.33 2.78
C HIS A 43 -1.35 19.28 3.81
N LYS A 44 -2.19 18.96 4.81
CA LYS A 44 -1.92 17.82 5.71
C LYS A 44 -1.85 16.49 4.97
N ALA A 45 -2.69 16.29 3.96
CA ALA A 45 -2.66 15.08 3.15
C ALA A 45 -1.39 15.03 2.29
N LEU A 46 -0.96 16.16 1.72
CA LEU A 46 0.32 16.30 1.00
C LEU A 46 1.52 15.98 1.91
N ASP A 47 1.53 16.50 3.13
CA ASP A 47 2.56 16.20 4.13
C ASP A 47 2.66 14.69 4.40
N VAL A 48 1.53 13.99 4.46
CA VAL A 48 1.50 12.53 4.66
C VAL A 48 2.14 11.78 3.49
N ILE A 49 1.90 12.19 2.24
CA ILE A 49 2.53 11.55 1.08
C ILE A 49 3.95 12.06 0.79
N GLU A 50 4.47 12.99 1.60
CA GLU A 50 5.80 13.59 1.45
C GLU A 50 6.00 14.15 0.04
N MET A 51 5.07 15.03 -0.36
CA MET A 51 5.03 15.63 -1.69
C MET A 51 4.56 17.08 -1.60
N GLU A 52 5.17 17.96 -2.37
CA GLU A 52 4.75 19.36 -2.49
C GLU A 52 3.51 19.48 -3.40
N ASP A 53 2.72 20.55 -3.22
CA ASP A 53 1.54 20.78 -4.06
C ASP A 53 1.89 20.86 -5.55
N ILE A 54 3.00 21.55 -5.88
CA ILE A 54 3.45 21.66 -7.26
C ILE A 54 3.72 20.29 -7.89
N GLU A 55 4.37 19.38 -7.17
CA GLU A 55 4.70 18.02 -7.62
C GLU A 55 3.42 17.18 -7.79
N PHE A 56 2.46 17.33 -6.88
CA PHE A 56 1.19 16.61 -6.97
C PHE A 56 0.33 17.08 -8.15
N GLN A 57 0.39 18.37 -8.50
CA GLN A 57 -0.35 18.96 -9.62
C GLN A 57 0.37 18.81 -10.98
N GLU A 58 1.61 18.31 -11.00
CA GLU A 58 2.35 18.17 -12.26
C GLU A 58 1.66 17.20 -13.24
N PRO A 59 1.61 17.54 -14.54
CA PRO A 59 1.16 16.62 -15.57
C PRO A 59 2.04 15.35 -15.59
N GLY A 60 1.41 14.19 -15.42
CA GLY A 60 2.13 12.91 -15.36
C GLY A 60 2.44 12.43 -13.94
N ASN A 61 1.92 13.10 -12.90
CA ASN A 61 1.93 12.52 -11.56
C ASN A 61 1.26 11.12 -11.58
N PRO A 62 1.81 10.13 -10.86
CA PRO A 62 1.27 8.77 -10.86
C PRO A 62 0.05 8.59 -9.96
N TYR A 63 -0.34 9.61 -9.19
CA TYR A 63 -1.37 9.53 -8.14
C TYR A 63 -2.76 9.96 -8.64
N ILE A 64 -3.11 9.46 -9.83
CA ILE A 64 -4.36 9.81 -10.51
C ILE A 64 -5.55 9.10 -9.89
N HIS A 65 -5.38 7.82 -9.53
CA HIS A 65 -6.44 7.05 -8.89
C HIS A 65 -6.23 6.97 -7.38
N ARG A 66 -7.33 6.60 -6.71
CA ARG A 66 -7.35 6.52 -5.25
C ARG A 66 -6.39 5.43 -4.74
N GLY A 67 -6.20 4.36 -5.50
CA GLY A 67 -5.34 3.24 -5.15
C GLY A 67 -3.88 3.65 -4.98
N GLU A 68 -3.34 4.44 -5.92
CA GLU A 68 -1.95 4.91 -5.86
C GLU A 68 -1.75 5.92 -4.73
N VAL A 69 -2.76 6.78 -4.47
CA VAL A 69 -2.76 7.67 -3.30
C VAL A 69 -2.75 6.87 -2.00
N ILE A 70 -3.55 5.81 -1.88
CA ILE A 70 -3.56 4.92 -0.71
C ILE A 70 -2.20 4.26 -0.54
N ALA A 71 -1.66 3.67 -1.60
CA ALA A 71 -0.35 3.01 -1.58
C ALA A 71 0.74 3.98 -1.10
N ARG A 72 0.80 5.19 -1.68
CA ARG A 72 1.77 6.20 -1.29
C ARG A 72 1.60 6.69 0.15
N MET A 73 0.39 6.95 0.60
CA MET A 73 0.14 7.34 2.00
C MET A 73 0.58 6.24 2.95
N ARG A 74 0.22 4.98 2.65
CA ARG A 74 0.62 3.83 3.46
C ARG A 74 2.14 3.66 3.48
N ASP A 75 2.81 3.79 2.34
CA ASP A 75 4.27 3.77 2.26
C ASP A 75 4.91 4.79 3.21
N CYS A 76 4.42 6.04 3.18
CA CYS A 76 4.96 7.12 4.00
C CYS A 76 4.62 7.00 5.50
N LEU A 77 3.48 6.40 5.83
CA LEU A 77 3.07 6.16 7.22
C LEU A 77 3.83 4.97 7.82
N LEU A 78 3.92 3.86 7.07
CA LEU A 78 4.59 2.63 7.51
C LEU A 78 6.08 2.82 7.74
N GLN A 79 6.78 3.65 6.94
CA GLN A 79 8.21 3.92 7.22
C GLN A 79 8.47 4.55 8.60
N LYS A 80 7.46 5.23 9.19
CA LYS A 80 7.56 5.89 10.51
C LYS A 80 7.17 4.95 11.65
N GLU A 81 6.43 3.88 11.34
CA GLU A 81 5.76 3.03 12.32
C GLU A 81 6.34 1.62 12.39
N LEU A 82 6.76 1.06 11.25
CA LEU A 82 7.30 -0.29 11.13
C LEU A 82 8.70 -0.36 11.73
N LYS A 83 8.96 -1.39 12.54
CA LYS A 83 10.24 -1.57 13.23
C LYS A 83 10.91 -2.89 12.86
N MET A 84 12.24 -2.87 12.87
CA MET A 84 13.03 -4.10 12.78
C MET A 84 12.64 -5.08 13.89
N GLY A 85 12.52 -6.35 13.54
CA GLY A 85 12.11 -7.42 14.45
C GLY A 85 10.60 -7.57 14.63
N GLU A 86 9.78 -6.68 14.07
CA GLU A 86 8.32 -6.87 14.08
C GLU A 86 7.93 -8.08 13.24
N GLN A 87 7.02 -8.90 13.79
CA GLN A 87 6.39 -9.98 13.06
C GLN A 87 5.20 -9.41 12.30
N VAL A 88 5.19 -9.58 10.99
CA VAL A 88 4.20 -8.96 10.10
C VAL A 88 3.55 -9.97 9.17
N LEU A 89 2.34 -9.65 8.73
CA LEU A 89 1.70 -10.24 7.57
C LEU A 89 1.89 -9.29 6.39
N PHE A 90 2.32 -9.81 5.24
CA PHE A 90 2.57 -9.01 4.04
C PHE A 90 2.20 -9.76 2.75
N VAL A 91 2.08 -9.03 1.65
CA VAL A 91 1.90 -9.59 0.29
C VAL A 91 3.26 -10.00 -0.26
N ALA A 92 3.44 -11.28 -0.57
CA ALA A 92 4.66 -11.75 -1.22
C ALA A 92 4.74 -11.19 -2.65
N THR A 93 5.80 -10.43 -2.95
CA THR A 93 6.03 -9.79 -4.26
C THR A 93 6.59 -10.74 -5.31
N GLU A 94 6.97 -11.94 -4.90
CA GLU A 94 7.48 -13.01 -5.75
C GLU A 94 6.81 -14.34 -5.34
N PRO A 95 6.54 -15.24 -6.30
CA PRO A 95 5.93 -16.52 -6.00
C PRO A 95 6.89 -17.44 -5.23
N TYR A 96 6.39 -18.09 -4.18
CA TYR A 96 7.20 -19.00 -3.35
C TYR A 96 7.37 -20.39 -3.99
N GLY A 97 6.29 -20.95 -4.52
CA GLY A 97 6.21 -22.31 -5.06
C GLY A 97 6.26 -22.40 -6.59
N GLY A 98 6.57 -21.30 -7.29
CA GLY A 98 6.51 -21.20 -8.75
C GLY A 98 5.34 -20.36 -9.26
N PRO A 99 5.22 -20.16 -10.59
CA PRO A 99 4.24 -19.24 -11.18
C PRO A 99 2.82 -19.44 -10.63
N GLY A 100 2.19 -18.34 -10.22
CA GLY A 100 0.84 -18.32 -9.63
C GLY A 100 0.76 -18.56 -8.11
N ASP A 101 1.87 -18.83 -7.40
CA ASP A 101 1.86 -18.93 -5.92
C ASP A 101 2.03 -17.56 -5.24
N PHE A 102 1.09 -16.65 -5.48
CA PHE A 102 0.97 -15.37 -4.78
C PHE A 102 0.03 -15.51 -3.58
N ALA A 103 0.50 -15.08 -2.40
CA ALA A 103 -0.28 -15.18 -1.19
C ALA A 103 0.24 -14.26 -0.09
N PHE A 104 -0.59 -14.07 0.93
CA PHE A 104 -0.18 -13.43 2.17
C PHE A 104 0.77 -14.34 2.95
N ARG A 105 1.87 -13.78 3.40
CA ARG A 105 2.93 -14.49 4.13
C ARG A 105 3.24 -13.79 5.44
N GLY A 106 3.60 -14.59 6.43
CA GLY A 106 4.12 -14.08 7.70
C GLY A 106 5.64 -14.01 7.65
N GLY A 107 6.25 -13.03 8.29
CA GLY A 107 7.70 -12.94 8.41
C GLY A 107 8.14 -11.89 9.44
N ILE A 108 9.45 -11.76 9.59
CA ILE A 108 10.09 -10.80 10.50
C ILE A 108 10.73 -9.68 9.67
N VAL A 109 10.41 -8.43 9.98
CA VAL A 109 11.05 -7.27 9.34
C VAL A 109 12.54 -7.25 9.69
N GLU A 110 13.41 -7.37 8.68
CA GLU A 110 14.86 -7.29 8.86
C GLU A 110 15.40 -5.89 8.66
N SER A 111 14.81 -5.12 7.74
CA SER A 111 15.23 -3.75 7.46
C SER A 111 14.07 -2.93 6.89
N VAL A 112 14.15 -1.61 7.04
CA VAL A 112 13.22 -0.64 6.45
C VAL A 112 14.04 0.42 5.73
N ASP A 113 13.83 0.57 4.43
CA ASP A 113 14.42 1.63 3.62
C ASP A 113 13.41 2.79 3.53
N THR A 114 13.67 3.86 4.31
CA THR A 114 12.81 5.05 4.36
C THR A 114 12.84 5.87 3.08
N TRP A 115 13.93 5.77 2.30
CA TRP A 115 14.09 6.49 1.04
C TRP A 115 13.29 5.82 -0.07
N LYS A 116 13.54 4.52 -0.30
CA LYS A 116 12.81 3.72 -1.29
C LYS A 116 11.37 3.41 -0.86
N LYS A 117 11.07 3.53 0.44
CA LYS A 117 9.80 3.11 1.05
C LYS A 117 9.55 1.62 0.82
N THR A 118 10.58 0.83 1.09
CA THR A 118 10.55 -0.63 1.02
C THR A 118 11.05 -1.24 2.33
N CYS A 119 10.86 -2.55 2.49
CA CYS A 119 11.41 -3.32 3.60
C CYS A 119 11.92 -4.68 3.13
N SER A 120 12.80 -5.28 3.94
CA SER A 120 13.12 -6.70 3.81
C SER A 120 12.38 -7.50 4.88
N VAL A 121 11.74 -8.59 4.48
CA VAL A 121 11.01 -9.48 5.38
C VAL A 121 11.57 -10.89 5.31
N ARG A 122 12.14 -11.37 6.41
CA ARG A 122 12.60 -12.76 6.53
C ARG A 122 11.44 -13.68 6.86
N SER A 123 11.17 -14.58 5.93
CA SER A 123 10.26 -15.70 6.14
C SER A 123 11.06 -16.97 6.48
N ASP A 124 10.37 -18.09 6.68
CA ASP A 124 11.01 -19.37 7.05
C ASP A 124 11.95 -19.93 5.96
N PHE A 125 11.70 -19.60 4.69
CA PHE A 125 12.42 -20.17 3.55
C PHE A 125 13.48 -19.23 2.94
N PHE A 126 13.16 -17.94 2.82
CA PHE A 126 14.05 -16.92 2.30
C PHE A 126 13.66 -15.52 2.81
N THR A 127 14.57 -14.56 2.66
CA THR A 127 14.29 -13.14 2.88
C THR A 127 13.78 -12.53 1.58
N MET A 128 12.63 -11.88 1.66
CA MET A 128 12.10 -11.09 0.55
C MET A 128 12.57 -9.65 0.70
N ASP A 129 13.37 -9.19 -0.24
CA ASP A 129 13.96 -7.85 -0.25
C ASP A 129 13.13 -6.86 -1.06
N ASP A 130 13.30 -5.57 -0.77
CA ASP A 130 12.67 -4.46 -1.49
C ASP A 130 11.13 -4.55 -1.61
N VAL A 131 10.46 -5.15 -0.61
CA VAL A 131 8.98 -5.21 -0.53
C VAL A 131 8.44 -3.80 -0.29
N PRO A 132 7.60 -3.24 -1.19
CA PRO A 132 6.94 -1.95 -0.95
C PRO A 132 6.20 -1.93 0.39
N LEU A 133 6.36 -0.87 1.16
CA LEU A 133 5.84 -0.82 2.52
C LEU A 133 4.32 -1.00 2.57
N HIS A 134 3.57 -0.46 1.61
CA HIS A 134 2.11 -0.60 1.56
C HIS A 134 1.63 -2.06 1.46
N TYR A 135 2.47 -3.00 1.02
CA TYR A 135 2.19 -4.44 1.02
C TYR A 135 2.35 -5.11 2.39
N VAL A 136 2.87 -4.41 3.40
CA VAL A 136 2.77 -4.83 4.80
C VAL A 136 1.34 -4.56 5.27
N LEU A 137 0.60 -5.65 5.48
CA LEU A 137 -0.83 -5.63 5.74
C LEU A 137 -1.15 -5.33 7.20
N GLY A 138 -0.38 -5.97 8.08
CA GLY A 138 -0.60 -5.91 9.51
C GLY A 138 0.56 -6.46 10.30
N ARG A 139 0.54 -6.21 11.61
CA ARG A 139 1.50 -6.78 12.58
C ARG A 139 0.82 -7.88 13.38
N TYR A 140 1.59 -8.89 13.77
CA TYR A 140 1.09 -9.89 14.69
C TYR A 140 1.02 -9.33 16.10
N ASN A 141 -0.17 -9.37 16.68
CA ASN A 141 -0.47 -8.89 18.02
C ASN A 141 -1.25 -9.97 18.79
N PRO A 142 -0.64 -10.64 19.79
CA PRO A 142 -1.27 -11.73 20.52
C PRO A 142 -2.47 -11.30 21.38
N ASP A 143 -2.62 -10.01 21.64
CA ASP A 143 -3.76 -9.48 22.40
C ASP A 143 -5.04 -9.43 21.54
N ILE A 144 -4.90 -9.46 20.21
CA ILE A 144 -6.00 -9.49 19.25
C ILE A 144 -6.37 -10.93 18.94
N HIS A 145 -7.66 -11.24 19.04
CA HIS A 145 -8.20 -12.58 18.78
C HIS A 145 -9.07 -12.62 17.52
N GLU A 146 -9.20 -11.49 16.84
CA GLU A 146 -9.92 -11.37 15.58
C GLU A 146 -9.13 -12.01 14.43
N ARG A 147 -9.85 -12.45 13.41
CA ARG A 147 -9.28 -13.04 12.21
C ARG A 147 -9.29 -12.02 11.08
N HIS A 148 -8.12 -11.69 10.56
CA HIS A 148 -7.94 -10.84 9.39
C HIS A 148 -7.15 -11.61 8.32
N TYR A 149 -7.58 -11.53 7.06
CA TYR A 149 -6.88 -12.17 5.93
C TYR A 149 -6.74 -13.70 6.09
N GLY A 150 -7.68 -14.33 6.80
CA GLY A 150 -7.61 -15.76 7.14
C GLY A 150 -6.56 -16.14 8.19
N LYS A 151 -5.95 -15.16 8.88
CA LYS A 151 -4.96 -15.34 9.94
C LYS A 151 -5.48 -14.80 11.27
N GLU A 152 -5.17 -15.48 12.36
CA GLU A 152 -5.47 -15.00 13.71
C GLU A 152 -4.39 -14.01 14.17
N CYS A 153 -4.76 -13.12 15.09
CA CYS A 153 -3.83 -12.22 15.78
C CYS A 153 -3.10 -11.24 14.85
N VAL A 154 -3.73 -10.81 13.74
CA VAL A 154 -3.16 -9.79 12.85
C VAL A 154 -3.88 -8.48 13.09
N GLU A 155 -3.15 -7.46 13.51
CA GLU A 155 -3.61 -6.08 13.62
C GLU A 155 -3.42 -5.38 12.26
N PRO A 156 -4.50 -5.04 11.53
CA PRO A 156 -4.40 -4.26 10.30
C PRO A 156 -3.74 -2.90 10.54
N LEU A 157 -2.83 -2.48 9.66
CA LEU A 157 -2.14 -1.20 9.79
C LEU A 157 -2.69 -0.19 8.80
N PHE A 158 -2.95 1.06 9.22
CA PHE A 158 -3.30 2.18 8.34
C PHE A 158 -4.42 1.89 7.33
N GLY A 159 -5.64 1.67 7.83
CA GLY A 159 -6.84 1.50 6.99
C GLY A 159 -6.82 0.28 6.05
N GLU A 160 -5.97 -0.70 6.33
CA GLU A 160 -5.99 -1.99 5.62
C GLU A 160 -7.32 -2.72 5.89
N HIS A 161 -7.90 -3.28 4.82
CA HIS A 161 -9.02 -4.20 4.83
C HIS A 161 -8.89 -5.25 3.70
N GLU A 162 -9.59 -6.38 3.82
CA GLU A 162 -9.44 -7.54 2.92
C GLU A 162 -9.49 -7.21 1.41
N ALA A 163 -10.42 -6.36 0.96
CA ALA A 163 -10.49 -6.00 -0.46
C ALA A 163 -9.24 -5.26 -0.99
N LEU A 164 -8.56 -4.46 -0.15
CA LEU A 164 -7.32 -3.79 -0.52
C LEU A 164 -6.17 -4.80 -0.58
N ALA A 165 -6.09 -5.71 0.38
CA ALA A 165 -5.11 -6.80 0.38
C ALA A 165 -5.25 -7.70 -0.86
N GLN A 166 -6.48 -8.01 -1.28
CA GLN A 166 -6.72 -8.79 -2.51
C GLN A 166 -6.31 -8.02 -3.77
N GLN A 167 -6.55 -6.70 -3.82
CA GLN A 167 -6.07 -5.87 -4.92
C GLN A 167 -4.54 -5.92 -5.00
N TYR A 168 -3.84 -5.82 -3.87
CA TYR A 168 -2.38 -5.91 -3.86
C TYR A 168 -1.84 -7.26 -4.34
N LEU A 169 -2.52 -8.37 -4.02
CA LEU A 169 -2.15 -9.67 -4.58
C LEU A 169 -2.27 -9.69 -6.10
N HIS A 170 -3.38 -9.16 -6.62
CA HIS A 170 -3.60 -9.07 -8.05
C HIS A 170 -2.55 -8.17 -8.74
N ASP A 171 -2.28 -6.99 -8.17
CA ASP A 171 -1.28 -6.05 -8.70
C ASP A 171 0.13 -6.67 -8.75
N VAL A 172 0.48 -7.48 -7.75
CA VAL A 172 1.77 -8.19 -7.72
C VAL A 172 1.82 -9.27 -8.79
N GLU A 173 0.76 -10.06 -8.94
CA GLU A 173 0.66 -11.11 -9.95
C GLU A 173 0.78 -10.51 -11.36
N GLU A 174 0.02 -9.45 -11.67
CA GLU A 174 0.11 -8.76 -12.97
C GLU A 174 1.51 -8.18 -13.24
N LYS A 175 2.14 -7.57 -12.23
CA LYS A 175 3.51 -7.04 -12.36
C LYS A 175 4.54 -8.13 -12.59
N TRP A 176 4.36 -9.29 -11.95
CA TRP A 176 5.22 -10.43 -12.16
C TRP A 176 5.06 -10.97 -13.58
N ASP A 177 3.84 -11.26 -14.00
CA ASP A 177 3.55 -11.80 -15.33
C ASP A 177 4.08 -10.90 -16.44
N ALA A 178 3.88 -9.57 -16.33
CA ALA A 178 4.44 -8.60 -17.27
C ALA A 178 5.98 -8.66 -17.36
N ARG A 179 6.68 -8.81 -16.23
CA ARG A 179 8.15 -8.96 -16.20
C ARG A 179 8.61 -10.25 -16.86
N TRP A 180 7.84 -11.33 -16.73
CA TRP A 180 8.15 -12.61 -17.38
C TRP A 180 7.94 -12.53 -18.89
N GLU A 181 6.84 -11.96 -19.37
CA GLU A 181 6.58 -11.76 -20.80
C GLU A 181 7.67 -10.89 -21.47
N GLU A 182 8.12 -9.83 -20.79
CA GLU A 182 9.25 -9.00 -21.25
C GLU A 182 10.57 -9.79 -21.31
N SER A 183 10.80 -10.70 -20.35
CA SER A 183 12.01 -11.52 -20.33
C SER A 183 12.01 -12.59 -21.43
N GLU A 184 10.87 -13.21 -21.72
CA GLU A 184 10.72 -14.21 -22.78
C GLU A 184 10.90 -13.55 -24.16
N SER A 185 10.27 -12.40 -24.39
CA SER A 185 10.39 -11.65 -25.65
C SER A 185 11.82 -11.13 -25.92
N GLN A 186 12.58 -10.77 -24.89
CA GLN A 186 14.00 -10.41 -25.02
C GLN A 186 14.89 -11.64 -25.31
N SER A 187 14.54 -12.80 -24.76
CA SER A 187 15.28 -14.05 -25.00
C SER A 187 15.11 -14.59 -26.42
N ASP A 188 13.91 -14.45 -27.01
CA ASP A 188 13.62 -14.82 -28.40
C ASP A 188 14.28 -13.87 -29.42
N GLY A 189 14.54 -12.61 -29.04
CA GLY A 189 15.22 -11.62 -29.87
C GLY A 189 16.74 -11.83 -30.02
N MET A 190 17.39 -12.59 -29.14
CA MET A 190 18.82 -12.94 -29.23
C MET A 190 19.09 -14.25 -30.01
N GLY A 191 18.05 -14.94 -30.48
CA GLY A 191 18.14 -16.22 -31.19
C GLY A 191 18.48 -16.17 -32.69
N MET A 192 18.74 -15.00 -33.28
CA MET A 192 19.12 -14.87 -34.70
C MET A 192 20.43 -14.10 -34.89
N ASN A 193 21.56 -14.75 -34.57
CA ASN A 193 22.87 -14.46 -35.18
C ASN A 193 23.78 -15.69 -34.99
N LEU A 194 23.59 -16.72 -35.81
CA LEU A 194 24.59 -17.74 -36.14
C LEU A 194 24.52 -18.05 -37.63
#